data_AF-A0A1Q7AFB2-F1
#
_entry.id   AF-A0A1Q7AFB2-F1
#
_cell.length_a   1.000
_cell.length_b   1.000
_cell.length_c   1.000
_cell.angle_alpha   90.00
_cell.angle_beta   90.00
_cell.angle_gamma   90.00
#
_symmetry.space_group_name_H-M   'P 1'
#
loop_
_entity.id
_entity.type
_entity.pdbx_description
1 polymer ?
#
loop_
_entity_poly.entity_id
_entity_poly.type
_entity_poly.pdbx_seq_one_letter_code
_entity_poly.pdbx_strand_id
1 'polypeptide(L)'
;MDFTNTVGNRGDEPEEHLHTYGDLLAWARARGVVSRGEASKLARRAQDDVDAAGRALRRAVDLREMLYALMSAVVDRKEPEKQLLARLNDYVSDTFGAAHLAVEEGRLTLKTPSDDRLDAMLTPIVRSAVELLTSDGAARIGRCADKGCAWLFFDTTRSGTRRWCDMKVCGNRNKVRRFRAG
;
A
#
# COMPACT_ATOMS: atom_id res chain seq x y z
N MET A 1 -1.39 2.33 3.76
CA MET A 1 -2.22 1.17 4.17
C MET A 1 -3.19 0.73 3.08
N ASP A 2 -3.89 1.66 2.41
CA ASP A 2 -4.89 1.29 1.40
C ASP A 2 -4.38 0.38 0.28
N PHE A 3 -3.10 0.49 -0.09
CA PHE A 3 -2.49 -0.37 -1.10
C PHE A 3 -2.33 -1.82 -0.63
N THR A 4 -1.79 -2.03 0.57
CA THR A 4 -1.61 -3.37 1.16
C THR A 4 -2.95 -4.06 1.44
N ASN A 5 -4.02 -3.27 1.60
CA ASN A 5 -5.39 -3.74 1.80
C ASN A 5 -6.19 -3.90 0.50
N THR A 6 -5.53 -3.98 -0.67
CA THR A 6 -6.15 -4.46 -1.92
C THR A 6 -6.29 -5.98 -1.99
N VAL A 7 -6.10 -6.66 -0.86
CA VAL A 7 -6.45 -8.07 -0.66
C VAL A 7 -7.48 -8.16 0.45
N GLY A 8 -8.70 -8.55 0.11
CA GLY A 8 -9.77 -8.85 1.06
C GLY A 8 -9.50 -10.15 1.82
N ASN A 9 -10.18 -10.33 2.96
CA ASN A 9 -10.20 -11.59 3.72
C ASN A 9 -8.83 -12.29 3.90
N ARG A 10 -7.76 -11.50 4.05
CA ARG A 10 -6.37 -11.95 3.90
C ARG A 10 -5.95 -13.05 4.88
N GLY A 11 -6.60 -13.18 6.03
CA GLY A 11 -6.13 -14.13 7.04
C GLY A 11 -6.69 -15.54 6.92
N ASP A 12 -7.82 -15.73 6.21
CA ASP A 12 -8.44 -17.05 6.04
C ASP A 12 -8.55 -17.40 4.55
N GLU A 13 -9.28 -16.60 3.77
CA GLU A 13 -9.54 -16.80 2.34
C GLU A 13 -9.19 -15.53 1.55
N PRO A 14 -7.90 -15.32 1.21
CA PRO A 14 -7.46 -14.08 0.56
C PRO A 14 -8.18 -13.84 -0.76
N GLU A 15 -8.76 -12.65 -0.89
CA GLU A 15 -9.48 -12.18 -2.08
C GLU A 15 -8.64 -11.12 -2.80
N GLU A 16 -8.06 -11.46 -3.95
CA GLU A 16 -7.33 -10.50 -4.79
C GLU A 16 -8.30 -9.49 -5.40
N HIS A 17 -7.94 -8.20 -5.43
CA HIS A 17 -8.72 -7.14 -6.08
C HIS A 17 -8.00 -6.49 -7.27
N LEU A 18 -6.73 -6.79 -7.50
CA LEU A 18 -5.91 -6.28 -8.59
C LEU A 18 -5.68 -7.38 -9.63
N HIS A 19 -6.73 -7.75 -10.38
CA HIS A 19 -6.64 -8.80 -11.40
C HIS A 19 -6.06 -8.30 -12.73
N THR A 20 -6.24 -7.02 -13.01
CA THR A 20 -5.81 -6.36 -14.24
C THR A 20 -5.09 -5.04 -13.95
N TYR A 21 -4.35 -4.54 -14.95
CA TYR A 21 -3.77 -3.20 -14.86
C TYR A 21 -4.86 -2.12 -14.72
N GLY A 22 -6.04 -2.36 -15.29
CA GLY A 22 -7.21 -1.49 -15.13
C GLY A 22 -7.66 -1.37 -13.68
N ASP A 23 -7.65 -2.46 -12.91
CA ASP A 23 -8.00 -2.46 -11.49
C ASP A 23 -7.00 -1.64 -10.68
N LEU A 24 -5.70 -1.85 -10.93
CA LEU A 24 -4.62 -1.09 -10.31
C LEU A 24 -4.78 0.42 -10.58
N LEU A 25 -5.06 0.78 -11.83
CA LEU A 25 -5.22 2.17 -12.23
C LEU A 25 -6.49 2.81 -11.64
N ALA A 26 -7.59 2.06 -11.60
CA ALA A 26 -8.84 2.49 -10.98
C ALA A 26 -8.66 2.73 -9.47
N TRP A 27 -7.96 1.82 -8.78
CA TRP A 27 -7.59 1.97 -7.38
C TRP A 27 -6.70 3.19 -7.16
N ALA A 28 -5.63 3.34 -7.95
CA ALA A 28 -4.67 4.45 -7.82
C ALA A 28 -5.36 5.80 -7.99
N ARG A 29 -6.27 5.92 -8.96
CA ARG A 29 -7.09 7.12 -9.16
C ARG A 29 -8.04 7.37 -7.99
N ALA A 30 -8.74 6.33 -7.52
CA ALA A 30 -9.68 6.45 -6.41
C ALA A 30 -9.00 6.89 -5.10
N ARG A 31 -7.70 6.61 -4.95
CA ARG A 31 -6.88 7.02 -3.80
C ARG A 31 -6.04 8.27 -4.04
N GLY A 32 -6.21 8.93 -5.19
CA GLY A 32 -5.48 10.15 -5.54
C GLY A 32 -3.98 9.94 -5.75
N VAL A 33 -3.52 8.70 -5.93
CA VAL A 33 -2.12 8.37 -6.24
C VAL A 33 -1.75 8.88 -7.64
N VAL A 34 -2.72 8.85 -8.56
CA VAL A 34 -2.61 9.44 -9.89
C VAL A 34 -3.81 10.34 -10.16
N SER A 35 -3.58 11.45 -10.86
CA SER A 35 -4.64 12.33 -11.33
C SER A 35 -5.47 11.67 -12.44
N ARG A 36 -6.64 12.25 -12.75
CA ARG A 36 -7.48 11.81 -13.87
C ARG A 36 -6.75 11.90 -15.23
N GLY A 37 -5.92 12.92 -15.40
CA GLY A 37 -5.13 13.13 -16.61
C GLY A 37 -4.06 12.06 -16.78
N GLU A 38 -3.28 11.81 -15.74
CA GLU A 38 -2.25 10.74 -15.72
C GLU A 38 -2.89 9.37 -15.93
N ALA A 39 -4.01 9.09 -15.26
CA ALA A 39 -4.72 7.82 -15.45
C ALA A 39 -5.16 7.61 -16.90
N SER A 40 -5.65 8.66 -17.57
CA SER A 40 -6.07 8.55 -18.97
C SER A 40 -4.88 8.27 -19.91
N LYS A 41 -3.72 8.88 -19.65
CA LYS A 41 -2.48 8.63 -20.41
C LYS A 41 -1.99 7.20 -20.22
N LEU A 42 -1.91 6.74 -18.96
CA LEU A 42 -1.47 5.39 -18.62
C LEU A 42 -2.41 4.32 -19.18
N ALA A 43 -3.72 4.56 -19.17
CA ALA A 43 -4.70 3.65 -19.77
C ALA A 43 -4.47 3.47 -21.27
N ARG A 44 -4.22 4.56 -22.01
CA ARG A 44 -3.89 4.49 -23.44
C ARG A 44 -2.60 3.71 -23.67
N ARG A 45 -1.54 4.01 -22.92
CA ARG A 45 -0.27 3.30 -23.04
C ARG A 45 -0.39 1.81 -22.71
N ALA A 46 -1.23 1.45 -21.75
CA ALA A 46 -1.49 0.06 -21.40
C ALA A 46 -2.23 -0.70 -22.52
N GLN A 47 -3.03 0.00 -23.35
CA GLN A 47 -3.63 -0.58 -24.56
C GLN A 47 -2.59 -0.77 -25.66
N ASP A 48 -1.64 0.16 -25.78
CA ASP A 48 -0.56 0.09 -26.77
C ASP A 48 0.48 -1.02 -26.44
N ASP A 49 0.68 -1.35 -25.15
CA ASP A 49 1.61 -2.39 -24.69
C ASP A 49 1.04 -3.18 -23.48
N VAL A 50 0.24 -4.20 -23.81
CA VAL A 50 -0.44 -5.06 -22.83
C VAL A 50 0.56 -5.87 -21.99
N ASP A 51 1.68 -6.28 -22.57
CA ASP A 51 2.71 -7.05 -21.86
C ASP A 51 3.42 -6.19 -20.82
N ALA A 52 3.75 -4.94 -21.15
CA ALA A 52 4.29 -3.98 -20.19
C ALA A 52 3.27 -3.66 -19.08
N ALA A 53 1.98 -3.54 -19.41
CA ALA A 53 0.93 -3.35 -18.42
C ALA A 53 0.85 -4.55 -17.46
N GLY A 54 0.94 -5.78 -17.99
CA GLY A 54 1.01 -6.99 -17.19
C GLY A 54 2.25 -7.06 -16.29
N ARG A 55 3.43 -6.62 -16.78
CA ARG A 55 4.65 -6.50 -15.96
C ARG A 55 4.49 -5.46 -14.84
N ALA A 56 3.88 -4.32 -15.14
CA ALA A 56 3.62 -3.27 -14.16
C ALA A 56 2.66 -3.74 -13.05
N LEU A 57 1.59 -4.47 -13.42
CA LEU A 57 0.69 -5.08 -12.45
C LEU A 57 1.43 -6.08 -11.54
N ARG A 58 2.25 -6.98 -12.10
CA ARG A 58 3.04 -7.92 -11.30
C ARG A 58 3.99 -7.20 -10.35
N ARG A 59 4.69 -6.15 -10.81
CA ARG A 59 5.55 -5.31 -9.95
C ARG A 59 4.77 -4.65 -8.82
N ALA A 60 3.52 -4.24 -9.07
CA ALA A 60 2.65 -3.67 -8.05
C ALA A 60 2.25 -4.72 -7.00
N VAL A 61 1.81 -5.90 -7.44
CA VAL A 61 1.45 -7.02 -6.55
C VAL A 61 2.65 -7.47 -5.71
N ASP A 62 3.82 -7.62 -6.32
CA ASP A 62 5.06 -7.96 -5.60
C ASP A 62 5.36 -6.90 -4.53
N LEU A 63 5.35 -5.61 -4.90
CA LEU A 63 5.57 -4.52 -3.95
C LEU A 63 4.55 -4.54 -2.81
N ARG A 64 3.27 -4.79 -3.12
CA ARG A 64 2.21 -4.87 -2.12
C ARG A 64 2.49 -5.96 -1.09
N GLU A 65 2.85 -7.17 -1.54
CA GLU A 65 3.16 -8.27 -0.64
C GLU A 65 4.41 -7.98 0.19
N MET A 66 5.44 -7.38 -0.42
CA MET A 66 6.65 -6.98 0.29
C MET A 66 6.37 -5.95 1.39
N LEU A 67 5.58 -4.91 1.08
CA LEU A 67 5.19 -3.90 2.05
C LEU A 67 4.31 -4.49 3.16
N TYR A 68 3.38 -5.38 2.82
CA TYR A 68 2.54 -6.06 3.81
C TYR A 68 3.39 -6.92 4.76
N ALA A 69 4.33 -7.71 4.22
CA ALA A 69 5.23 -8.55 5.01
C ALA A 69 6.11 -7.70 5.95
N LEU A 70 6.70 -6.61 5.42
CA LEU A 70 7.54 -5.70 6.21
C LEU A 70 6.75 -5.03 7.34
N MET A 71 5.58 -4.46 7.02
CA MET A 71 4.71 -3.84 8.04
C MET A 71 4.21 -4.87 9.06
N SER A 72 3.96 -6.11 8.64
CA SER A 72 3.58 -7.20 9.55
C SER A 72 4.72 -7.56 10.50
N ALA A 73 5.97 -7.60 10.03
CA ALA A 73 7.15 -7.79 10.87
C ALA A 73 7.30 -6.67 11.90
N VAL A 74 7.04 -5.41 11.50
CA VAL A 74 7.00 -4.27 12.43
C VAL A 74 5.94 -4.46 13.51
N VAL A 75 4.71 -4.84 13.13
CA VAL A 75 3.61 -5.12 14.09
C VAL A 75 4.00 -6.25 15.06
N ASP A 76 4.63 -7.30 14.54
CA ASP A 76 5.05 -8.47 15.34
C ASP A 76 6.36 -8.26 16.10
N ARG A 77 7.00 -7.09 15.94
CA ARG A 77 8.33 -6.76 16.48
C ARG A 77 9.40 -7.81 16.13
N LYS A 78 9.38 -8.25 14.88
CA LYS A 78 10.33 -9.21 14.32
C LYS A 78 11.26 -8.51 13.32
N GLU A 79 12.48 -9.01 13.23
CA GLU A 79 13.41 -8.58 12.18
C GLU A 79 12.88 -9.04 10.80
N PRO A 80 12.75 -8.13 9.82
CA PRO A 80 12.34 -8.51 8.47
C PRO A 80 13.41 -9.38 7.79
N GLU A 81 12.98 -10.25 6.88
CA GLU A 81 13.91 -11.08 6.11
C GLU A 81 14.87 -10.23 5.27
N LYS A 82 16.16 -10.58 5.26
CA LYS A 82 17.18 -9.83 4.52
C LYS A 82 16.90 -9.76 3.02
N GLN A 83 16.40 -10.85 2.43
CA GLN A 83 16.06 -10.91 1.01
C GLN A 83 14.87 -9.98 0.67
N LEU A 84 13.89 -9.90 1.57
CA LEU A 84 12.76 -8.97 1.44
C LEU A 84 13.25 -7.52 1.45
N LEU A 85 14.14 -7.17 2.39
CA LEU A 85 14.72 -5.83 2.46
C LEU A 85 15.55 -5.50 1.21
N ALA A 86 16.36 -6.44 0.72
CA ALA A 86 17.14 -6.24 -0.50
C ALA A 86 16.25 -5.93 -1.71
N ARG A 87 15.18 -6.72 -1.93
CA ARG A 87 14.23 -6.47 -3.03
C ARG A 87 13.49 -5.15 -2.88
N LEU A 88 13.09 -4.77 -1.66
CA LEU A 88 12.44 -3.47 -1.44
C LEU A 88 13.41 -2.30 -1.68
N ASN A 89 14.70 -2.46 -1.34
CA ASN A 89 15.72 -1.46 -1.59
C ASN A 89 15.95 -1.16 -3.07
N ASP A 90 15.64 -2.11 -3.98
CA ASP A 90 15.63 -1.82 -5.42
C ASP A 90 14.56 -0.77 -5.76
N TYR A 91 13.34 -0.91 -5.21
CA TYR A 91 12.27 0.08 -5.38
C TYR A 91 12.62 1.43 -4.72
N VAL A 92 13.28 1.41 -3.57
CA VAL A 92 13.74 2.63 -2.88
C VAL A 92 14.79 3.34 -3.73
N SER A 93 15.77 2.62 -4.24
CA SER A 93 16.83 3.16 -5.11
C SER A 93 16.23 3.78 -6.37
N ASP A 94 15.31 3.09 -7.05
CA ASP A 94 14.60 3.60 -8.22
C ASP A 94 13.79 4.88 -7.89
N THR A 95 13.07 4.86 -6.77
CA THR A 95 12.17 5.96 -6.35
C THR A 95 12.94 7.22 -5.98
N PHE A 96 13.99 7.09 -5.16
CA PHE A 96 14.73 8.24 -4.64
C PHE A 96 15.89 8.65 -5.54
N GLY A 97 16.42 7.76 -6.38
CA GLY A 97 17.47 8.08 -7.34
C GLY A 97 17.05 9.10 -8.40
N ALA A 98 15.76 9.14 -8.73
CA ALA A 98 15.20 10.15 -9.63
C ALA A 98 14.73 11.43 -8.91
N ALA A 99 14.71 11.46 -7.58
CA ALA A 99 14.11 12.55 -6.82
C ALA A 99 14.98 13.82 -6.79
N HIS A 100 14.33 14.99 -6.76
CA HIS A 100 14.98 16.30 -6.69
C HIS A 100 14.20 17.26 -5.78
N LEU A 101 14.88 18.26 -5.23
CA LEU A 101 14.24 19.30 -4.43
C LEU A 101 13.55 20.31 -5.33
N ALA A 102 12.34 20.74 -4.94
CA ALA A 102 11.60 21.82 -5.57
C ALA A 102 10.99 22.74 -4.51
N VAL A 103 10.67 23.98 -4.89
CA VAL A 103 9.92 24.91 -4.03
C VAL A 103 8.47 24.94 -4.51
N GLU A 104 7.54 24.58 -3.63
CA GLU A 104 6.10 24.69 -3.88
C GLU A 104 5.46 25.47 -2.74
N GLU A 105 4.67 26.51 -3.07
CA GLU A 105 3.99 27.35 -2.09
C GLU A 105 4.93 27.89 -0.98
N GLY A 106 6.18 28.21 -1.36
CA GLY A 106 7.20 28.70 -0.44
C GLY A 106 7.84 27.65 0.48
N ARG A 107 7.57 26.35 0.25
CA ARG A 107 8.14 25.23 1.01
C ARG A 107 9.02 24.35 0.13
N LEU A 108 10.13 23.86 0.70
CA LEU A 108 10.92 22.81 0.07
C LEU A 108 10.13 21.49 0.07
N THR A 109 10.01 20.90 -1.10
CA THR A 109 9.36 19.61 -1.33
C THR A 109 10.31 18.69 -2.09
N LEU A 110 10.21 17.39 -1.85
CA LEU A 110 10.88 16.40 -2.66
C LEU A 110 9.97 16.05 -3.84
N LYS A 111 10.42 16.25 -5.07
CA LYS A 111 9.71 15.85 -6.29
C LYS A 111 10.35 14.62 -6.89
N THR A 112 9.53 13.76 -7.46
CA THR A 112 9.96 12.72 -8.40
C THR A 112 9.47 13.10 -9.79
N PRO A 113 10.26 12.89 -10.84
CA PRO A 113 9.82 13.10 -12.21
C PRO A 113 8.50 12.37 -12.46
N SER A 114 7.57 13.06 -13.10
CA SER A 114 6.45 12.38 -13.75
C SER A 114 7.04 11.67 -14.96
N ASP A 115 7.08 10.34 -14.92
CA ASP A 115 7.40 9.53 -16.08
C ASP A 115 6.16 8.77 -16.56
N ASP A 116 6.09 8.52 -17.86
CA ASP A 116 4.98 7.81 -18.49
C ASP A 116 5.13 6.28 -18.34
N ARG A 117 5.93 5.80 -17.38
CA ARG A 117 6.06 4.35 -17.14
C ARG A 117 4.75 3.82 -16.58
N LEU A 118 4.38 2.62 -17.01
CA LEU A 118 3.16 1.97 -16.53
C LEU A 118 3.20 1.66 -15.02
N ASP A 119 4.38 1.63 -14.40
CA ASP A 119 4.56 1.45 -12.97
C ASP A 119 4.90 2.75 -12.20
N ALA A 120 4.76 3.92 -12.83
CA ALA A 120 5.07 5.22 -12.21
C ALA A 120 4.31 5.47 -10.89
N MET A 121 3.10 4.93 -10.77
CA MET A 121 2.28 5.04 -9.56
C MET A 121 2.87 4.32 -8.34
N LEU A 122 3.87 3.45 -8.52
CA LEU A 122 4.55 2.78 -7.41
C LEU A 122 5.47 3.73 -6.65
N THR A 123 6.07 4.72 -7.33
CA THR A 123 6.98 5.72 -6.75
C THR A 123 6.39 6.45 -5.53
N PRO A 124 5.20 7.09 -5.60
CA PRO A 124 4.59 7.72 -4.43
C PRO A 124 4.20 6.73 -3.33
N ILE A 125 3.87 5.47 -3.68
CA ILE A 125 3.54 4.42 -2.71
C ILE A 125 4.79 4.02 -1.92
N VAL A 126 5.91 3.77 -2.60
CA VAL A 126 7.21 3.43 -1.98
C VAL A 126 7.65 4.55 -1.07
N ARG A 127 7.61 5.80 -1.54
CA ARG A 127 7.96 6.97 -0.74
C ARG A 127 7.14 7.03 0.55
N SER A 128 5.81 6.98 0.43
CA SER A 128 4.92 7.05 1.59
C SER A 128 5.15 5.90 2.58
N ALA A 129 5.45 4.70 2.07
CA ALA A 129 5.77 3.55 2.92
C ALA A 129 7.09 3.75 3.67
N VAL A 130 8.14 4.21 2.98
CA VAL A 130 9.45 4.50 3.60
C VAL A 130 9.30 5.58 4.67
N GLU A 131 8.68 6.72 4.34
CA GLU A 131 8.45 7.82 5.29
C GLU A 131 7.72 7.36 6.55
N LEU A 132 6.70 6.50 6.39
CA LEU A 132 5.99 5.94 7.54
C LEU A 132 6.89 5.00 8.35
N LEU A 133 7.54 4.04 7.70
CA LEU A 133 8.31 2.98 8.33
C LEU A 133 9.58 3.48 9.04
N THR A 134 10.13 4.61 8.61
CA THR A 134 11.30 5.24 9.24
C THR A 134 10.95 6.35 10.23
N SER A 135 9.67 6.62 10.44
CA SER A 135 9.19 7.59 11.43
C SER A 135 8.76 6.91 12.74
N ASP A 136 8.57 7.72 13.80
CA ASP A 136 7.91 7.28 15.03
C ASP A 136 6.48 6.74 14.80
N GLY A 137 5.87 7.09 13.66
CA GLY A 137 4.58 6.58 13.21
C GLY A 137 4.56 5.08 12.95
N ALA A 138 5.71 4.42 12.74
CA ALA A 138 5.78 2.97 12.56
C ALA A 138 5.16 2.21 13.76
N ALA A 139 5.28 2.74 14.98
CA ALA A 139 4.67 2.17 16.18
C ALA A 139 3.13 2.25 16.21
N ARG A 140 2.53 3.03 15.31
CA ARG A 140 1.07 3.14 15.14
C ARG A 140 0.52 2.17 14.10
N ILE A 141 1.37 1.40 13.42
CA ILE A 141 0.91 0.36 12.51
C ILE A 141 0.31 -0.78 13.35
N GLY A 142 -0.90 -1.19 13.01
CA GLY A 142 -1.59 -2.31 13.62
C GLY A 142 -2.14 -3.27 12.58
N ARG A 143 -2.51 -4.47 13.03
CA ARG A 143 -3.16 -5.51 12.22
C ARG A 143 -4.53 -5.83 12.80
N CYS A 144 -5.53 -5.97 11.94
CA CYS A 144 -6.89 -6.28 12.37
C CYS A 144 -6.91 -7.57 13.18
N ALA A 145 -7.51 -7.53 14.37
CA ALA A 145 -7.61 -8.69 15.27
C ALA A 145 -8.64 -9.73 14.80
N ASP A 146 -9.37 -9.46 13.71
CA ASP A 146 -10.27 -10.42 13.09
C ASP A 146 -9.43 -11.35 12.22
N LYS A 147 -9.39 -12.63 12.59
CA LYS A 147 -8.54 -13.65 11.95
C LYS A 147 -8.73 -13.66 10.44
N GLY A 148 -9.98 -13.61 9.96
CA GLY A 148 -10.24 -13.61 8.52
C GLY A 148 -9.86 -12.32 7.81
N CYS A 149 -9.74 -11.18 8.50
CA CYS A 149 -9.47 -9.90 7.82
C CYS A 149 -7.97 -9.66 7.61
N ALA A 150 -7.19 -9.71 8.70
CA ALA A 150 -5.75 -9.43 8.72
C ALA A 150 -5.28 -8.10 8.07
N TRP A 151 -6.18 -7.17 7.71
CA TRP A 151 -5.80 -5.86 7.15
C TRP A 151 -4.90 -5.07 8.10
N LEU A 152 -3.93 -4.37 7.52
CA LEU A 152 -3.10 -3.42 8.24
C LEU A 152 -3.84 -2.08 8.37
N PHE A 153 -3.58 -1.36 9.45
CA PHE A 153 -4.13 -0.03 9.65
C PHE A 153 -3.10 0.87 10.34
N PHE A 154 -3.29 2.18 10.20
CA PHE A 154 -2.60 3.17 10.99
C PHE A 154 -3.53 3.62 12.13
N ASP A 155 -3.07 3.51 13.37
CA ASP A 155 -3.84 3.88 14.55
C ASP A 155 -3.78 5.38 14.81
N THR A 156 -4.83 6.09 14.40
CA THR A 156 -5.03 7.52 14.65
C THR A 156 -5.72 7.80 15.99
N THR A 157 -6.07 6.77 16.77
CA THR A 157 -6.71 6.97 18.08
C THR A 157 -5.70 7.52 19.08
N ARG A 158 -6.20 8.31 20.04
CA ARG A 158 -5.37 8.89 21.10
C ARG A 158 -4.67 7.82 21.93
N SER A 159 -5.34 6.69 22.20
CA SER A 159 -4.81 5.63 23.06
C SER A 159 -3.81 4.72 22.36
N GLY A 160 -3.82 4.64 21.02
CA GLY A 160 -2.95 3.71 20.29
C GLY A 160 -3.32 2.24 20.53
N THR A 161 -4.59 1.96 20.87
CA THR A 161 -5.08 0.63 21.25
C THR A 161 -6.16 0.09 20.32
N ARG A 162 -6.26 0.62 19.10
CA ARG A 162 -7.22 0.14 18.10
C ARG A 162 -6.96 -1.33 17.79
N ARG A 163 -8.01 -2.15 17.81
CA ARG A 163 -7.94 -3.60 17.51
C ARG A 163 -8.47 -3.99 16.14
N TRP A 164 -9.27 -3.13 15.51
CA TRP A 164 -10.00 -3.47 14.28
C TRP A 164 -9.67 -2.46 13.20
N CYS A 165 -9.44 -2.93 11.97
CA CYS A 165 -9.21 -2.05 10.82
C CYS A 165 -10.41 -1.14 10.53
N ASP A 166 -11.62 -1.52 10.95
CA ASP A 166 -12.81 -0.68 10.96
C ASP A 166 -13.75 -1.18 12.07
N MET A 167 -14.21 -0.27 12.93
CA MET A 167 -15.10 -0.61 14.05
C MET A 167 -16.50 -1.02 13.57
N LYS A 168 -17.03 -0.36 12.53
CA LYS A 168 -18.36 -0.62 11.97
C LYS A 168 -18.40 -1.94 11.20
N VAL A 169 -17.28 -2.36 10.61
CA VAL A 169 -17.17 -3.63 9.87
C VAL A 169 -16.64 -4.75 10.78
N CYS A 170 -15.33 -4.80 11.02
CA CYS A 170 -14.70 -5.91 11.75
C CYS A 170 -15.06 -5.91 13.25
N GLY A 171 -15.17 -4.72 13.85
CA GLY A 171 -15.55 -4.58 15.26
C GLY A 171 -16.96 -5.12 15.54
N ASN A 172 -17.95 -4.72 14.74
CA ASN A 172 -19.32 -5.20 14.87
C ASN A 172 -19.46 -6.70 14.53
N ARG A 173 -18.80 -7.18 13.48
CA ARG A 173 -18.77 -8.60 13.13
C ARG A 173 -18.32 -9.48 14.31
N ASN A 174 -17.27 -9.05 15.02
CA ASN A 174 -16.76 -9.79 16.19
C ASN A 174 -17.67 -9.65 17.42
N LYS A 175 -18.33 -8.51 17.64
CA LYS A 175 -19.35 -8.36 18.69
C LYS A 175 -20.51 -9.33 18.48
N VAL A 176 -21.03 -9.44 17.26
CA VAL A 176 -22.13 -10.37 16.93
C VAL A 176 -21.71 -11.82 17.11
N ARG A 177 -20.50 -12.21 16.67
CA ARG A 177 -19.98 -13.58 16.89
C ARG A 177 -19.90 -13.94 18.37
N ARG A 178 -19.44 -13.02 19.22
CA ARG A 178 -19.38 -13.23 20.68
C ARG A 178 -20.77 -13.38 21.31
N PHE A 179 -21.72 -12.54 20.91
CA PHE A 179 -23.10 -12.61 21.43
C PHE A 179 -23.80 -13.94 21.07
N ARG A 180 -23.46 -14.55 19.92
CA ARG A 180 -24.01 -15.84 19.49
C ARG A 180 -23.32 -17.07 20.10
N ALA A 181 -22.14 -16.89 20.69
CA ALA A 181 -21.31 -17.96 21.23
C ALA A 181 -21.40 -18.09 22.77
N GLY A 182 -22.15 -17.20 23.43
CA GLY A 182 -22.51 -17.29 24.84
C GLY A 182 -24.00 -17.55 24.99
#